data_AF-A0A1L9GN49-F1
#
_entry.id   AF-A0A1L9GN49-F1
#
_cell.length_a   1.000
_cell.length_b   1.000
_cell.length_c   1.000
_cell.angle_alpha   90.00
_cell.angle_beta   90.00
_cell.angle_gamma   90.00
#
_symmetry.space_group_name_H-M   'P 1'
#
loop_
_entity.id
_entity.type
_entity.pdbx_description
1 polymer ?
#
loop_
_entity_poly.entity_id
_entity_poly.type
_entity_poly.pdbx_seq_one_letter_code
_entity_poly.pdbx_strand_id
1 'polypeptide(L)'
;MRFAVLMRKQNIDNPWVSFRWVPQEVLPDFGQFNSQQSKSIVGQFLGRDADGESWLFTGYELDLFPDEAEGYYLNVSATTPAWFVMWRLEEDIERYIDEQSLSLAKSEDSFAVPHRICVSYNEAARLLDGGESVDTIPLSEQHASWLQEYVNDNYRPEPKKRHKPASFKGAQRPMEE
;
A
#
# COMPACT_ATOMS: atom_id res chain seq x y z
N MET A 1 13.48 3.65 -1.08
CA MET A 1 13.78 3.03 0.25
C MET A 1 13.24 1.59 0.26
N ARG A 2 13.88 0.64 0.95
CA ARG A 2 13.46 -0.77 0.94
C ARG A 2 12.58 -1.12 2.13
N PHE A 3 11.65 -2.04 1.91
CA PHE A 3 10.67 -2.46 2.91
C PHE A 3 10.40 -3.97 2.82
N ALA A 4 9.87 -4.49 3.91
CA ALA A 4 9.29 -5.81 4.03
C ALA A 4 7.84 -5.71 4.50
N VAL A 5 7.01 -6.67 4.13
CA VAL A 5 5.61 -6.76 4.53
C VAL A 5 5.42 -8.01 5.37
N LEU A 6 4.87 -7.83 6.57
CA LEU A 6 4.44 -8.92 7.42
C LEU A 6 3.00 -9.28 7.04
N MET A 7 2.81 -10.45 6.44
CA MET A 7 1.49 -11.04 6.20
C MET A 7 1.14 -12.00 7.31
N ARG A 8 -0.13 -11.98 7.73
CA ARG A 8 -0.65 -12.89 8.73
C ARG A 8 -1.79 -13.73 8.17
N LYS A 9 -1.67 -15.05 8.36
CA LYS A 9 -2.80 -15.98 8.26
C LYS A 9 -3.50 -16.00 9.60
N GLN A 10 -4.52 -15.19 9.77
CA GLN A 10 -5.23 -15.06 11.05
C GLN A 10 -6.36 -16.09 11.13
N ASN A 11 -6.33 -16.94 12.16
CA ASN A 11 -7.43 -17.85 12.44
C ASN A 11 -8.68 -17.03 12.82
N ILE A 12 -9.83 -17.43 12.29
CA ILE A 12 -11.11 -16.78 12.59
C ILE A 12 -12.13 -17.82 13.05
N ASP A 13 -12.93 -17.43 14.04
CA ASP A 13 -14.06 -18.24 14.49
C ASP A 13 -15.26 -17.99 13.58
N ASN A 14 -15.33 -18.73 12.48
CA ASN A 14 -16.41 -18.65 11.50
C ASN A 14 -16.76 -20.05 10.96
N PRO A 15 -18.05 -20.38 10.79
CA PRO A 15 -18.48 -21.71 10.34
C PRO A 15 -18.12 -22.05 8.88
N TRP A 16 -17.74 -21.08 8.06
CA TRP A 16 -17.49 -21.27 6.62
C TRP A 16 -16.03 -21.10 6.22
N VAL A 17 -15.24 -20.36 7.01
CA VAL A 17 -13.85 -20.04 6.70
C VAL A 17 -13.05 -20.09 7.99
N SER A 18 -11.96 -20.87 8.03
CA SER A 18 -11.16 -21.05 9.26
C SER A 18 -10.11 -19.96 9.48
N PHE A 19 -9.73 -19.23 8.43
CA PHE A 19 -8.73 -18.18 8.50
C PHE A 19 -8.94 -17.09 7.45
N ARG A 20 -8.31 -15.93 7.64
CA ARG A 20 -8.18 -14.89 6.62
C ARG A 20 -6.74 -14.43 6.51
N TRP A 21 -6.36 -13.96 5.35
CA TRP A 21 -5.09 -13.27 5.16
C TRP A 21 -5.25 -11.78 5.42
N VAL A 22 -4.31 -11.19 6.14
CA VAL A 22 -4.25 -9.75 6.38
C VAL A 22 -2.79 -9.30 6.38
N PRO A 23 -2.46 -8.17 5.73
CA PRO A 23 -1.19 -7.52 6.00
C PRO A 23 -1.24 -6.91 7.40
N GLN A 24 -0.21 -7.18 8.20
CA GLN A 24 -0.14 -6.77 9.59
C GLN A 24 0.78 -5.56 9.78
N GLU A 25 1.93 -5.55 9.13
CA GLU A 25 2.94 -4.49 9.30
C GLU A 25 3.77 -4.28 8.04
N VAL A 26 4.21 -3.05 7.81
CA VAL A 26 5.24 -2.71 6.81
C VAL A 26 6.48 -2.23 7.55
N LEU A 27 7.57 -2.95 7.37
CA LEU A 27 8.83 -2.76 8.10
C LEU A 27 9.88 -2.15 7.17
N PRO A 28 10.67 -1.16 7.61
CA PRO A 28 11.81 -0.69 6.84
C PRO A 28 12.89 -1.77 6.78
N ASP A 29 13.44 -2.01 5.59
CA ASP A 29 14.54 -2.97 5.38
C ASP A 29 15.86 -2.22 5.19
N PHE A 30 16.69 -2.26 6.22
CA PHE A 30 18.05 -1.74 6.27
C PHE A 30 19.10 -2.79 5.87
N GLY A 31 18.66 -3.92 5.30
CA GLY A 31 19.50 -5.06 4.95
C GLY A 31 19.49 -6.18 6.00
N GLN A 32 18.69 -6.05 7.06
CA GLN A 32 18.62 -7.07 8.12
C GLN A 32 17.98 -8.39 7.65
N PHE A 33 17.19 -8.35 6.58
CA PHE A 33 16.46 -9.53 6.10
C PHE A 33 17.24 -10.35 5.05
N ASN A 34 18.52 -10.04 4.80
CA ASN A 34 19.40 -10.78 3.88
C ASN A 34 18.76 -11.10 2.52
N SER A 35 17.88 -10.22 2.02
CA SER A 35 17.39 -10.33 0.66
C SER A 35 18.62 -10.21 -0.25
N GLN A 36 19.03 -11.33 -0.86
CA GLN A 36 19.95 -11.27 -1.99
C GLN A 36 19.41 -10.17 -2.92
N GLN A 37 20.26 -9.32 -3.46
CA GLN A 37 19.94 -8.03 -4.12
C GLN A 37 18.95 -8.09 -5.32
N SER A 38 18.24 -9.20 -5.50
CA SER A 38 17.10 -9.38 -6.38
C SER A 38 15.89 -8.57 -5.91
N LYS A 39 15.24 -7.87 -6.84
CA LYS A 39 13.94 -7.20 -6.66
C LYS A 39 12.76 -8.20 -6.68
N SER A 40 13.04 -9.48 -6.47
CA SER A 40 12.00 -10.52 -6.46
C SER A 40 11.38 -10.59 -5.07
N ILE A 41 10.06 -10.76 -5.04
CA ILE A 41 9.33 -10.96 -3.79
C ILE A 41 9.68 -12.35 -3.26
N VAL A 42 10.16 -12.40 -2.01
CA VAL A 42 10.46 -13.66 -1.32
C VAL A 42 9.87 -13.63 0.08
N GLY A 43 9.01 -14.59 0.35
CA GLY A 43 8.33 -14.87 1.60
C GLY A 43 9.06 -15.92 2.43
N GLN A 44 9.19 -15.64 3.71
CA GLN A 44 9.79 -16.51 4.71
C GLN A 44 8.82 -16.70 5.88
N PHE A 45 8.71 -17.93 6.37
CA PHE A 45 7.94 -18.21 7.58
C PHE A 45 8.66 -17.65 8.81
N LEU A 46 7.98 -16.82 9.60
CA LEU A 46 8.52 -16.29 10.86
C LEU A 46 8.11 -17.10 12.09
N GLY A 47 6.89 -17.64 12.09
CA GLY A 47 6.38 -18.37 13.24
C GLY A 47 4.88 -18.59 13.23
N ARG A 48 4.43 -19.41 14.17
CA ARG A 48 3.01 -19.71 14.43
C ARG A 48 2.74 -19.54 15.92
N ASP A 49 1.60 -18.93 16.24
CA ASP A 49 1.07 -18.81 17.59
C ASP A 49 -0.39 -19.30 17.62
N ALA A 50 -1.13 -19.01 18.71
CA ALA A 50 -2.51 -19.43 18.85
C ALA A 50 -3.47 -18.75 17.85
N ASP A 51 -3.14 -17.52 17.44
CA ASP A 51 -3.99 -16.67 16.61
C ASP A 51 -3.68 -16.84 15.11
N GLY A 52 -2.61 -17.54 14.75
CA GLY A 52 -2.31 -17.87 13.37
C GLY A 52 -0.81 -17.95 13.03
N GLU A 53 -0.49 -17.63 11.78
CA GLU A 53 0.86 -17.71 11.23
C GLU A 53 1.34 -16.37 10.71
N SER A 54 2.63 -16.11 10.88
CA SER A 54 3.31 -14.90 10.43
C SER A 54 4.32 -15.21 9.34
N TRP A 55 4.25 -14.44 8.26
CA TRP A 55 5.05 -14.60 7.06
C TRP A 55 5.64 -13.25 6.65
N LEU A 56 6.97 -13.19 6.51
CA LEU A 56 7.67 -11.98 6.11
C LEU A 56 8.00 -12.02 4.63
N PHE A 57 7.50 -11.04 3.88
CA PHE A 57 7.83 -10.85 2.49
C PHE A 57 8.82 -9.70 2.32
N THR A 58 9.88 -9.93 1.56
CA THR A 58 10.91 -8.93 1.23
C THR A 58 10.86 -8.59 -0.26
N GLY A 59 11.65 -7.59 -0.69
CA GLY A 59 11.76 -7.20 -2.10
C GLY A 59 10.94 -5.97 -2.51
N TYR A 60 10.40 -5.22 -1.55
CA TYR A 60 9.63 -4.01 -1.84
C TYR A 60 10.51 -2.75 -1.82
N GLU A 61 10.32 -1.91 -2.83
CA GLU A 61 10.91 -0.57 -2.91
C GLU A 61 9.78 0.46 -3.00
N LEU A 62 9.92 1.55 -2.25
CA LEU A 62 9.03 2.70 -2.36
C LEU A 62 9.85 3.92 -2.75
N ASP A 63 9.38 4.56 -3.82
CA ASP A 63 9.84 5.85 -4.31
C ASP A 63 8.64 6.82 -4.31
N LEU A 64 8.88 8.06 -3.89
CA LEU A 64 7.86 9.11 -3.86
C LEU A 64 8.00 10.02 -5.07
N PHE A 65 6.89 10.30 -5.74
CA PHE A 65 6.87 11.08 -6.97
C PHE A 65 6.07 12.39 -6.81
N PRO A 66 6.56 13.54 -7.32
CA PRO A 66 5.87 14.82 -7.14
C PRO A 66 4.48 14.91 -7.77
N ASP A 67 4.20 14.15 -8.83
CA ASP A 67 2.89 14.06 -9.47
C ASP A 67 1.84 13.35 -8.59
N GLU A 68 2.27 12.52 -7.65
CA GLU A 68 1.43 11.86 -6.64
C GLU A 68 1.34 12.65 -5.32
N ALA A 69 1.90 13.86 -5.25
CA ALA A 69 1.96 14.66 -4.02
C ALA A 69 0.58 14.95 -3.40
N GLU A 70 -0.47 15.12 -4.22
CA GLU A 70 -1.84 15.25 -3.73
C GLU A 70 -2.32 13.97 -3.02
N GLY A 71 -2.02 12.80 -3.59
CA GLY A 71 -2.39 11.52 -3.00
C GLY A 71 -1.68 11.26 -1.67
N TYR A 72 -0.42 11.69 -1.54
CA TYR A 72 0.30 11.66 -0.27
C TYR A 72 -0.30 12.64 0.74
N TYR A 73 -0.64 13.86 0.33
CA TYR A 73 -1.30 14.83 1.19
C TYR A 73 -2.63 14.32 1.73
N LEU A 74 -3.45 13.68 0.89
CA LEU A 74 -4.71 13.07 1.30
C LEU A 74 -4.51 11.98 2.35
N ASN A 75 -3.46 11.16 2.20
CA ASN A 75 -3.16 10.12 3.18
C ASN A 75 -2.74 10.70 4.53
N VAL A 76 -1.79 11.63 4.56
CA VAL A 76 -1.30 12.23 5.82
C VAL A 76 -2.36 13.10 6.51
N SER A 77 -3.27 13.70 5.73
CA SER A 77 -4.39 14.50 6.26
C SER A 77 -5.57 13.65 6.76
N ALA A 78 -5.55 12.34 6.54
CA ALA A 78 -6.59 11.43 7.00
C ALA A 78 -6.55 11.25 8.53
N THR A 79 -7.66 10.81 9.12
CA THR A 79 -7.72 10.51 10.56
C THR A 79 -6.72 9.43 10.98
N THR A 80 -6.48 8.46 10.09
CA THR A 80 -5.53 7.37 10.28
C THR A 80 -4.71 7.21 9.01
N PRO A 81 -3.57 7.93 8.87
CA PRO A 81 -2.66 7.75 7.76
C PRO A 81 -2.21 6.29 7.68
N ALA A 82 -2.12 5.73 6.48
CA ALA A 82 -1.90 4.29 6.30
C ALA A 82 -0.93 3.97 5.14
N TRP A 83 -0.23 2.84 5.30
CA TRP A 83 0.27 2.05 4.19
C TRP A 83 -0.91 1.39 3.47
N PHE A 84 -0.84 1.35 2.15
CA PHE A 84 -1.72 0.54 1.32
C PHE A 84 -0.91 -0.63 0.77
N VAL A 85 -1.33 -1.84 1.09
CA VAL A 85 -0.68 -3.07 0.65
C VAL A 85 -1.60 -3.78 -0.32
N MET A 86 -1.17 -3.84 -1.58
CA MET A 86 -1.82 -4.65 -2.59
C MET A 86 -1.27 -6.07 -2.53
N TRP A 87 -2.17 -7.05 -2.49
CA TRP A 87 -1.82 -8.46 -2.42
C TRP A 87 -2.74 -9.30 -3.31
N ARG A 88 -2.31 -10.53 -3.61
CA ARG A 88 -3.06 -11.49 -4.42
C ARG A 88 -2.95 -12.88 -3.80
N LEU A 89 -3.95 -13.72 -4.08
CA LEU A 89 -3.85 -15.14 -3.84
C LEU A 89 -3.11 -15.76 -5.03
N GLU A 90 -1.89 -16.21 -4.78
CA GLU A 90 -1.02 -16.85 -5.77
C GLU A 90 -1.06 -18.37 -5.60
N GLU A 91 -1.22 -19.11 -6.71
CA GLU A 91 -1.18 -20.58 -6.74
C GLU A 91 0.24 -21.11 -6.94
N ASP A 92 1.11 -20.32 -7.60
CA ASP A 92 2.53 -20.65 -7.84
C ASP A 92 3.38 -20.30 -6.61
N ILE A 93 3.10 -20.97 -5.49
CA ILE A 93 3.70 -20.68 -4.18
C ILE A 93 5.23 -20.81 -4.21
N GLU A 94 5.75 -21.76 -5.00
CA GLU A 94 7.20 -22.04 -5.11
C GLU A 94 7.98 -20.84 -5.65
N ARG A 95 7.33 -19.96 -6.42
CA ARG A 95 7.93 -18.75 -6.96
C ARG A 95 8.17 -17.68 -5.89
N TYR A 96 7.35 -17.67 -4.85
CA TYR A 96 7.29 -16.57 -3.89
C TYR A 96 7.80 -16.95 -2.50
N ILE A 97 7.97 -18.24 -2.19
CA ILE A 97 8.38 -18.70 -0.86
C ILE A 97 9.78 -19.32 -0.93
N ASP A 98 10.61 -19.05 0.09
CA ASP A 98 11.94 -19.63 0.16
C ASP A 98 11.91 -21.17 0.32
N GLU A 99 12.99 -21.83 -0.08
CA GLU A 99 13.08 -23.30 -0.07
C GLU A 99 12.84 -23.89 1.35
N GLN A 100 13.25 -23.17 2.39
CA GLN A 100 13.17 -23.61 3.79
C GLN A 100 11.71 -23.58 4.30
N SER A 101 10.94 -22.58 3.88
CA SER A 101 9.55 -22.38 4.32
C SER A 101 8.53 -23.02 3.38
N LEU A 102 8.96 -23.46 2.18
CA LEU A 102 8.06 -24.01 1.17
C LEU A 102 7.24 -25.21 1.66
N SER A 103 7.85 -26.06 2.48
CA SER A 103 7.15 -27.22 3.07
C SER A 103 5.97 -26.83 3.97
N LEU A 104 6.03 -25.65 4.62
CA LEU A 104 4.96 -25.13 5.45
C LEU A 104 3.85 -24.48 4.60
N ALA A 105 4.24 -23.78 3.53
CA ALA A 105 3.31 -23.08 2.65
C ALA A 105 2.48 -24.04 1.77
N LYS A 106 3.07 -25.18 1.35
CA LYS A 106 2.41 -26.20 0.51
C LYS A 106 1.21 -26.91 1.12
N SER A 107 0.84 -26.59 2.36
CA SER A 107 -0.38 -27.10 2.97
C SER A 107 -1.65 -26.48 2.38
N GLU A 108 -1.52 -25.40 1.60
CA GLU A 108 -2.63 -24.64 1.00
C GLU A 108 -2.54 -24.63 -0.53
N ASP A 109 -3.70 -24.53 -1.19
CA ASP A 109 -3.78 -24.43 -2.67
C ASP A 109 -3.40 -23.03 -3.19
N SER A 110 -3.53 -22.00 -2.35
CA SER A 110 -3.17 -20.63 -2.70
C SER A 110 -2.63 -19.87 -1.49
N PHE A 111 -1.81 -18.87 -1.75
CA PHE A 111 -1.09 -18.12 -0.72
C PHE A 111 -1.24 -16.62 -0.93
N ALA A 112 -1.51 -15.85 0.12
CA ALA A 112 -1.60 -14.39 0.01
C ALA A 112 -0.20 -13.78 -0.06
N VAL A 113 0.16 -13.29 -1.24
CA VAL A 113 1.44 -12.66 -1.53
C VAL A 113 1.22 -11.16 -1.73
N PRO A 114 1.92 -10.27 -0.99
CA PRO A 114 1.90 -8.85 -1.28
C PRO A 114 2.67 -8.59 -2.57
N HIS A 115 2.12 -7.78 -3.47
CA HIS A 115 2.79 -7.40 -4.72
C HIS A 115 3.24 -5.94 -4.74
N ARG A 116 2.58 -5.07 -3.97
CA ARG A 116 2.89 -3.64 -3.99
C ARG A 116 2.58 -2.99 -2.66
N ILE A 117 3.44 -2.06 -2.25
CA ILE A 117 3.18 -1.13 -1.17
C ILE A 117 3.09 0.28 -1.75
N CYS A 118 2.19 1.10 -1.23
CA CYS A 118 2.14 2.52 -1.57
C CYS A 118 1.59 3.35 -0.40
N VAL A 119 1.79 4.65 -0.50
CA VAL A 119 1.29 5.65 0.48
C VAL A 119 0.49 6.76 -0.19
N SER A 120 0.26 6.69 -1.51
CA SER A 120 -0.66 7.58 -2.22
C SER A 120 -2.07 7.04 -2.13
N TYR A 121 -3.00 7.88 -1.66
CA TYR A 121 -4.42 7.55 -1.66
C TYR A 121 -4.95 7.33 -3.09
N ASN A 122 -4.46 8.12 -4.05
CA ASN A 122 -4.88 8.04 -5.46
C ASN A 122 -4.37 6.74 -6.11
N GLU A 123 -3.14 6.34 -5.79
CA GLU A 123 -2.57 5.08 -6.27
C GLU A 123 -3.36 3.88 -5.73
N ALA A 124 -3.67 3.88 -4.43
CA ALA A 124 -4.48 2.85 -3.80
C ALA A 124 -5.89 2.76 -4.42
N ALA A 125 -6.54 3.90 -4.68
CA ALA A 125 -7.84 3.94 -5.33
C ALA A 125 -7.80 3.33 -6.75
N ARG A 126 -6.76 3.65 -7.54
CA ARG A 126 -6.61 3.06 -8.89
C ARG A 126 -6.38 1.54 -8.85
N LEU A 127 -5.69 1.03 -7.84
CA LEU A 127 -5.50 -0.41 -7.64
C LEU A 127 -6.84 -1.09 -7.30
N LEU A 128 -7.62 -0.51 -6.39
CA LEU A 128 -8.96 -0.99 -6.05
C LEU A 128 -9.91 -0.96 -7.26
N ASP A 129 -9.92 0.13 -8.02
CA ASP A 129 -10.72 0.24 -9.25
C ASP A 129 -10.29 -0.78 -10.32
N GLY A 130 -9.03 -1.21 -10.28
CA GLY A 130 -8.49 -2.31 -11.10
C GLY A 130 -8.90 -3.72 -10.63
N GLY A 131 -9.62 -3.84 -9.51
CA GLY A 131 -10.04 -5.11 -8.93
C GLY A 131 -8.98 -5.80 -8.06
N GLU A 132 -7.91 -5.11 -7.69
CA GLU A 132 -6.88 -5.67 -6.82
C GLU A 132 -7.32 -5.69 -5.35
N SER A 133 -6.80 -6.65 -4.57
CA SER A 133 -7.02 -6.64 -3.11
C SER A 133 -6.05 -5.65 -2.48
N VAL A 134 -6.57 -4.62 -1.82
CA VAL A 134 -5.77 -3.59 -1.15
C VAL A 134 -6.27 -3.42 0.28
N ASP A 135 -5.39 -3.71 1.23
CA ASP A 135 -5.65 -3.52 2.66
C ASP A 135 -4.76 -2.41 3.23
N THR A 136 -5.21 -1.83 4.34
CA THR A 136 -4.53 -0.72 5.01
C THR A 136 -3.83 -1.15 6.29
N ILE A 137 -2.62 -0.63 6.51
CA ILE A 137 -1.91 -0.72 7.78
C ILE A 137 -1.62 0.70 8.27
N PRO A 138 -2.00 1.09 9.50
CA PRO A 138 -1.69 2.42 10.01
C PRO A 138 -0.19 2.75 9.93
N LEU A 139 0.13 3.97 9.50
CA LEU A 139 1.50 4.48 9.56
C LEU A 139 1.90 4.68 11.02
N SER A 140 3.13 4.30 11.35
CA SER A 140 3.76 4.75 12.58
C SER A 140 3.96 6.27 12.53
N GLU A 141 4.09 6.90 13.70
CA GLU A 141 4.35 8.35 13.78
C GLU A 141 5.59 8.75 12.98
N GLN A 142 6.63 7.91 12.99
CA GLN A 142 7.85 8.13 12.22
C GLN A 142 7.59 8.10 10.70
N HIS A 143 6.85 7.11 10.20
CA HIS A 143 6.53 7.04 8.77
C HIS A 143 5.58 8.18 8.35
N ALA A 144 4.63 8.56 9.19
CA ALA A 144 3.73 9.67 8.94
C ALA A 144 4.49 11.01 8.90
N SER A 145 5.42 11.24 9.83
CA SER A 145 6.29 12.44 9.83
C SER A 145 7.16 12.51 8.57
N TRP A 146 7.77 11.39 8.18
CA TRP A 146 8.57 11.32 6.95
C TRP A 146 7.75 11.65 5.70
N LEU A 147 6.52 11.12 5.59
CA LEU A 147 5.64 11.43 4.47
C LEU A 147 5.15 12.89 4.52
N GLN A 148 4.87 13.41 5.72
CA GLN A 148 4.48 14.81 5.93
C GLN A 148 5.58 15.78 5.47
N GLU A 149 6.85 15.49 5.77
CA GLU A 149 7.99 16.28 5.30
C GLU A 149 8.05 16.33 3.77
N TYR A 150 7.93 15.18 3.10
CA TYR A 150 7.88 15.13 1.64
C TYR A 150 6.71 15.95 1.08
N VAL A 151 5.53 15.83 1.68
CA VAL A 151 4.34 16.60 1.27
C VAL A 151 4.56 18.10 1.45
N ASN A 152 5.16 18.54 2.56
CA ASN A 152 5.44 19.96 2.81
C ASN A 152 6.35 20.57 1.72
N ASP A 153 7.33 19.79 1.27
CA ASP A 153 8.29 20.24 0.27
C ASP A 153 7.70 20.23 -1.15
N ASN A 154 6.89 19.23 -1.49
CA ASN A 154 6.50 18.95 -2.87
C ASN A 154 5.04 19.28 -3.21
N TYR A 155 4.11 19.26 -2.26
CA TYR A 155 2.71 19.55 -2.53
C TYR A 155 2.45 21.06 -2.53
N ARG A 156 1.85 21.53 -3.62
CA ARG A 156 1.35 22.90 -3.76
C ARG A 156 -0.11 22.81 -4.20
N PRO A 157 -1.07 23.08 -3.30
CA PRO A 157 -2.49 23.01 -3.65
C PRO A 157 -2.77 23.90 -4.86
N GLU A 158 -3.41 23.35 -5.88
CA GLU A 158 -3.86 24.19 -6.98
C GLU A 158 -4.87 25.22 -6.45
N PRO A 159 -4.66 26.52 -6.72
CA PRO A 159 -5.61 27.53 -6.29
C PRO A 159 -6.94 27.26 -6.99
N LYS A 160 -7.96 26.86 -6.22
CA LYS A 160 -9.31 26.60 -6.74
C LYS A 160 -9.81 27.84 -7.48
N LYS A 161 -9.80 27.79 -8.81
CA LYS A 161 -10.39 28.85 -9.64
C LYS A 161 -11.89 28.76 -9.52
N ARG A 162 -12.47 29.70 -8.77
CA ARG A 162 -13.91 29.86 -8.67
C ARG A 162 -14.48 30.02 -10.08
N HIS A 163 -15.30 29.07 -10.52
CA HIS A 163 -15.97 29.13 -11.82
C HIS A 163 -16.87 30.38 -11.83
N LYS A 164 -16.47 31.41 -12.58
CA LYS A 164 -17.27 32.63 -12.71
C LYS A 164 -18.49 32.29 -13.58
N PRO A 165 -19.72 32.50 -13.11
CA PRO A 165 -20.91 32.30 -13.94
C PRO A 165 -20.83 33.17 -15.20
N ALA A 166 -21.39 32.67 -16.32
CA ALA A 166 -21.32 33.33 -17.62
C ALA A 166 -21.86 34.78 -17.61
N SER A 167 -22.75 35.11 -16.67
CA SER A 167 -23.29 36.45 -16.44
C SER A 167 -22.25 37.49 -16.00
N PHE A 168 -21.05 37.07 -15.58
CA PHE A 168 -19.94 37.97 -15.20
C PHE A 168 -18.98 38.30 -16.35
N LYS A 169 -19.16 37.70 -17.54
CA LYS A 169 -18.50 38.10 -18.78
C LYS A 169 -19.38 39.17 -19.41
N GLY A 170 -19.09 40.44 -19.11
CA GLY A 170 -19.96 41.59 -19.40
C GLY A 170 -20.66 41.55 -20.76
N ALA A 171 -21.92 42.01 -20.78
CA ALA A 171 -22.69 42.16 -22.01
C ALA A 171 -21.93 43.05 -23.00
N GLN A 172 -21.63 42.54 -24.19
CA GLN A 172 -21.17 43.36 -25.31
C GLN A 172 -22.32 44.29 -25.70
N ARG A 173 -22.27 45.54 -25.23
CA ARG A 173 -23.13 46.60 -25.76
C ARG A 173 -22.51 47.08 -27.07
N PRO A 174 -23.22 47.04 -28.21
CA PRO A 174 -22.76 47.72 -29.40
C PRO A 174 -22.66 49.22 -29.10
N MET A 175 -21.62 49.89 -29.62
CA MET A 175 -21.54 51.35 -29.58
C MET A 175 -22.69 51.91 -30.43
N GLU A 176 -23.53 52.73 -29.82
CA GLU A 176 -24.51 53.53 -30.57
C GLU A 176 -23.75 54.59 -31.40
N GLU A 177 -23.99 54.59 -32.71
CA GLU A 177 -23.58 55.62 -33.69
C GLU A 177 -24.38 56.91 -33.51
#